data_AF-A0A916YJW7-F1
#
_entry.id   AF-A0A916YJW7-F1
#
_cell.length_a   1.000
_cell.length_b   1.000
_cell.length_c   1.000
_cell.angle_alpha   90.00
_cell.angle_beta   90.00
_cell.angle_gamma   90.00
#
_symmetry.space_group_name_H-M   'P 1'
#
loop_
_entity.id
_entity.type
_entity.pdbx_description
1 polymer ?
#
loop_
_entity_poly.entity_id
_entity_poly.type
_entity_poly.pdbx_seq_one_letter_code
_entity_poly.pdbx_strand_id
1 'polypeptide(L)'
;MVKVGFLVEGDTEKKIILSDNFKAYCQSRNIEILPSILPTKGQRGKDIFKNKEKIEAFIEILKDNGAEYIFVIRDLEDLTCVIDAKDEIASDEVNKIIVVKAIESWFLADTKAISSYFEQDSYYHDLPESIEKPFDYLKRQSIEIKKRGISDKLIFAGIMLKNGFSIENAAKHSNCQSAKYFIKKLESLKPLTPKGG
;
A
#
# COMPACT_ATOMS: atom_id res chain seq x y z
N MET A 1 -17.93 13.29 0.69
CA MET A 1 -16.85 12.30 0.53
C MET A 1 -15.87 12.49 1.66
N VAL A 2 -15.34 11.39 2.22
CA VAL A 2 -14.26 11.43 3.21
C VAL A 2 -12.93 11.61 2.49
N LYS A 3 -12.16 12.64 2.84
CA LYS A 3 -10.85 12.91 2.22
C LYS A 3 -9.71 12.25 2.96
N VAL A 4 -8.88 11.49 2.25
CA VAL A 4 -7.78 10.71 2.82
C VAL A 4 -6.45 11.13 2.21
N GLY A 5 -5.52 11.56 3.07
CA GLY A 5 -4.12 11.79 2.74
C GLY A 5 -3.27 10.56 3.05
N PHE A 6 -2.24 10.30 2.24
CA PHE A 6 -1.35 9.16 2.42
C PHE A 6 0.11 9.59 2.58
N LEU A 7 0.75 8.97 3.56
CA LEU A 7 2.19 8.91 3.74
C LEU A 7 2.65 7.47 3.43
N VAL A 8 3.58 7.29 2.51
CA VAL A 8 4.03 5.94 2.09
C VAL A 8 5.53 5.83 2.02
N GLU A 9 6.05 4.61 2.09
CA GLU A 9 7.49 4.38 2.16
C GLU A 9 8.23 4.68 0.85
N GLY A 10 7.68 4.25 -0.29
CA GLY A 10 8.34 4.32 -1.59
C GLY A 10 7.39 4.67 -2.74
N ASP A 11 7.96 4.76 -3.95
CA ASP A 11 7.21 5.13 -5.15
C ASP A 11 6.27 4.00 -5.64
N THR A 12 6.55 2.74 -5.26
CA THR A 12 5.70 1.59 -5.59
C THR A 12 4.33 1.72 -4.93
N GLU A 13 4.30 2.04 -3.63
CA GLU A 13 3.08 2.29 -2.87
C GLU A 13 2.31 3.46 -3.47
N LYS A 14 3.00 4.58 -3.76
CA LYS A 14 2.38 5.77 -4.40
C LYS A 14 1.67 5.40 -5.69
N LYS A 15 2.31 4.57 -6.52
CA LYS A 15 1.75 4.15 -7.81
C LYS A 15 0.47 3.35 -7.65
N ILE A 16 0.40 2.49 -6.64
CA ILE A 16 -0.80 1.69 -6.34
C ILE A 16 -1.90 2.58 -5.75
N ILE A 17 -1.58 3.47 -4.81
CA ILE A 17 -2.58 4.36 -4.21
C ILE A 17 -3.13 5.38 -5.23
N LEU A 18 -2.34 5.76 -6.22
CA LEU A 18 -2.76 6.69 -7.28
C LEU A 18 -3.38 6.00 -8.49
N SER A 19 -3.49 4.67 -8.51
CA SER A 19 -4.03 3.95 -9.66
C SER A 19 -5.54 4.18 -9.82
N ASP A 20 -6.00 4.15 -11.07
CA ASP A 20 -7.40 4.45 -11.40
C ASP A 20 -8.37 3.44 -10.77
N ASN A 21 -7.98 2.16 -10.69
CA ASN A 21 -8.81 1.14 -10.08
C ASN A 21 -8.97 1.34 -8.56
N PHE A 22 -7.91 1.70 -7.84
CA PHE A 22 -8.01 1.96 -6.41
C PHE A 22 -8.78 3.25 -6.14
N LYS A 23 -8.58 4.30 -6.94
CA LYS A 23 -9.39 5.52 -6.88
C LYS A 23 -10.87 5.24 -7.13
N ALA A 24 -11.21 4.46 -8.16
CA ALA A 24 -12.59 4.09 -8.47
C ALA A 24 -13.22 3.29 -7.32
N TYR A 25 -12.46 2.37 -6.72
CA TYR A 25 -12.89 1.63 -5.53
C TYR A 25 -13.21 2.55 -4.36
N CYS A 26 -12.32 3.49 -4.04
CA CYS A 26 -12.54 4.47 -2.96
C CYS A 26 -13.74 5.38 -3.26
N GLN A 27 -13.87 5.86 -4.50
CA GLN A 27 -15.01 6.69 -4.92
C GLN A 27 -16.35 5.96 -4.76
N SER A 28 -16.41 4.66 -5.08
CA SER A 28 -17.61 3.83 -4.86
C SER A 28 -18.02 3.73 -3.38
N ARG A 29 -17.11 4.09 -2.46
CA ARG A 29 -17.31 4.11 -1.00
C ARG A 29 -17.40 5.52 -0.44
N ASN A 30 -17.60 6.54 -1.29
CA ASN A 30 -17.64 7.95 -0.89
C ASN A 30 -16.32 8.40 -0.21
N ILE A 31 -15.19 7.82 -0.63
CA ILE A 31 -13.83 8.17 -0.18
C ILE A 31 -13.10 8.85 -1.34
N GLU A 32 -12.46 9.97 -1.05
CA GLU A 32 -11.58 10.70 -1.97
C GLU A 32 -10.13 10.52 -1.51
N ILE A 33 -9.28 9.99 -2.39
CA ILE A 33 -7.84 9.92 -2.16
C ILE A 33 -7.23 11.22 -2.66
N LEU A 34 -6.59 11.98 -1.76
CA LEU A 34 -5.91 13.20 -2.15
C LEU A 34 -4.75 12.88 -3.09
N PRO A 35 -4.52 13.69 -4.14
CA PRO A 35 -3.44 13.45 -5.10
C PRO A 35 -2.05 13.64 -4.48
N SER A 36 -1.97 14.43 -3.41
CA SER A 36 -0.75 14.65 -2.63
C SER A 36 -0.42 13.40 -1.81
N ILE A 37 0.32 12.46 -2.41
CA ILE A 37 0.90 11.33 -1.68
C ILE A 37 2.33 11.71 -1.30
N LEU A 38 2.61 11.71 0.00
CA LEU A 38 3.91 12.09 0.54
C LEU A 38 4.68 10.86 1.01
N PRO A 39 6.02 10.93 1.08
CA PRO A 39 6.84 12.04 0.61
C PRO A 39 6.86 12.17 -0.92
N THR A 40 7.39 13.28 -1.44
CA THR A 40 7.56 13.46 -2.89
C THR A 40 8.64 12.51 -3.45
N LYS A 41 8.76 12.45 -4.78
CA LYS A 41 9.71 11.54 -5.46
C LYS A 41 11.15 11.74 -4.96
N GLY A 42 11.87 10.65 -4.71
CA GLY A 42 13.28 10.66 -4.28
C GLY A 42 13.50 10.75 -2.77
N GLN A 43 12.45 10.99 -1.98
CA GLN A 43 12.48 10.88 -0.52
C GLN A 43 11.94 9.50 -0.08
N ARG A 44 12.56 8.90 0.92
CA ARG A 44 12.17 7.60 1.48
C ARG A 44 11.32 7.80 2.73
N GLY A 45 10.08 7.33 2.70
CA GLY A 45 9.14 7.51 3.81
C GLY A 45 9.68 6.98 5.13
N LYS A 46 10.45 5.88 5.12
CA LYS A 46 11.04 5.32 6.35
C LYS A 46 11.96 6.27 7.13
N ASP A 47 12.66 7.18 6.45
CA ASP A 47 13.52 8.17 7.12
C ASP A 47 12.69 9.34 7.69
N ILE A 48 11.50 9.56 7.13
CA ILE A 48 10.56 10.59 7.57
C ILE A 48 9.75 10.10 8.75
N PHE A 49 9.30 8.85 8.74
CA PHE A 49 8.42 8.31 9.76
C PHE A 49 9.05 8.39 11.16
N LYS A 50 10.35 8.13 11.25
CA LYS A 50 11.15 8.18 12.50
C LYS A 50 11.44 9.60 12.99
N ASN A 51 11.19 10.61 12.17
CA ASN A 51 11.50 12.00 12.49
C ASN A 51 10.20 12.78 12.69
N LYS A 52 9.90 13.07 13.97
CA LYS A 52 8.68 13.77 14.40
C LYS A 52 8.43 15.07 13.62
N GLU A 53 9.41 15.96 13.54
CA GLU A 53 9.26 17.24 12.84
C GLU A 53 8.93 17.06 11.35
N LYS A 54 9.57 16.09 10.69
CA LYS A 54 9.33 15.82 9.26
C LYS A 54 7.97 15.19 9.01
N ILE A 55 7.57 14.19 9.80
CA ILE A 55 6.27 13.54 9.63
C ILE A 55 5.14 14.54 9.94
N GLU A 56 5.28 15.35 10.98
CA GLU A 56 4.31 16.40 11.32
C GLU A 56 4.19 17.44 10.20
N ALA A 57 5.30 17.90 9.62
CA ALA A 57 5.25 18.82 8.48
C ALA A 57 4.47 18.25 7.29
N PHE A 58 4.58 16.95 7.02
CA PHE A 58 3.81 16.30 5.94
C PHE A 58 2.35 16.07 6.32
N ILE A 59 2.07 15.78 7.58
CA ILE A 59 0.70 15.71 8.10
C ILE A 59 0.01 17.06 7.91
N GLU A 60 0.67 18.17 8.26
CA GLU A 60 0.13 19.52 8.04
C GLU A 60 -0.15 19.80 6.57
N ILE A 61 0.78 19.47 5.66
CA ILE A 61 0.53 19.61 4.21
C ILE A 61 -0.70 18.80 3.76
N LEU A 62 -0.93 17.60 4.30
CA LEU A 62 -2.10 16.81 3.97
C LEU A 62 -3.38 17.43 4.54
N LYS A 63 -3.36 17.92 5.77
CA LYS A 63 -4.49 18.61 6.40
C LYS A 63 -4.85 19.91 5.68
N ASP A 64 -3.84 20.71 5.28
CA ASP A 64 -4.02 21.93 4.49
C ASP A 64 -4.64 21.64 3.12
N ASN A 65 -4.33 20.47 2.53
CA ASN A 65 -4.99 19.96 1.33
C ASN A 65 -6.38 19.35 1.60
N GLY A 66 -6.87 19.42 2.83
CA GLY A 66 -8.21 19.01 3.24
C GLY A 66 -8.32 17.53 3.65
N ALA A 67 -7.23 16.87 4.04
CA ALA A 67 -7.31 15.50 4.55
C ALA A 67 -8.08 15.46 5.88
N GLU A 68 -9.11 14.61 5.95
CA GLU A 68 -9.80 14.27 7.19
C GLU A 68 -9.13 13.09 7.90
N TYR A 69 -8.53 12.19 7.11
CA TYR A 69 -7.77 11.06 7.63
C TYR A 69 -6.39 10.98 7.00
N ILE A 70 -5.40 10.70 7.82
CA ILE A 70 -4.02 10.43 7.44
C ILE A 70 -3.76 8.92 7.58
N PHE A 71 -3.37 8.31 6.47
CA PHE A 71 -2.91 6.93 6.41
C PHE A 71 -1.40 6.89 6.24
N VAL A 72 -0.73 6.01 6.99
CA VAL A 72 0.66 5.63 6.76
C VAL A 72 0.72 4.21 6.23
N ILE A 73 1.49 3.96 5.17
CA ILE A 73 1.86 2.62 4.70
C ILE A 73 3.35 2.40 4.97
N ARG A 74 3.65 1.42 5.84
CA ARG A 74 5.01 1.06 6.27
C ARG A 74 5.31 -0.40 5.91
N ASP A 75 6.44 -0.62 5.26
CA ASP A 75 6.96 -1.95 4.97
C ASP A 75 7.74 -2.52 6.18
N LEU A 76 7.84 -3.84 6.27
CA LEU A 76 8.64 -4.59 7.24
C LEU A 76 9.97 -5.09 6.67
N GLU A 77 10.36 -4.71 5.44
CA GLU A 77 11.62 -5.15 4.83
C GLU A 77 12.85 -4.94 5.75
N ASP A 78 12.87 -3.89 6.58
CA ASP A 78 13.96 -3.58 7.52
C ASP A 78 13.59 -3.69 9.01
N LEU A 79 12.47 -4.33 9.34
CA LEU A 79 11.95 -4.45 10.71
C LEU A 79 11.60 -5.88 11.11
N THR A 80 11.61 -6.15 12.41
CA THR A 80 11.37 -7.51 12.92
C THR A 80 9.89 -7.83 13.08
N CYS A 81 9.07 -6.84 13.43
CA CYS A 81 7.64 -7.05 13.61
C CYS A 81 6.77 -5.79 13.38
N VAL A 82 5.45 -6.01 13.37
CA VAL A 82 4.43 -4.96 13.18
C VAL A 82 4.42 -3.93 14.31
N ILE A 83 4.84 -4.31 15.53
CA ILE A 83 4.89 -3.40 16.68
C ILE A 83 5.98 -2.36 16.45
N ASP A 84 7.20 -2.80 16.13
CA ASP A 84 8.32 -1.90 15.80
C ASP A 84 7.95 -0.91 14.68
N ALA A 85 7.26 -1.39 13.65
CA ALA A 85 6.84 -0.55 12.52
C ALA A 85 5.85 0.54 12.91
N LYS A 86 5.01 0.30 13.92
CA LYS A 86 4.09 1.31 14.44
C LYS A 86 4.80 2.27 15.38
N ASP A 87 5.70 1.77 16.22
CA ASP A 87 6.46 2.57 17.17
C ASP A 87 7.43 3.54 16.46
N GLU A 88 7.89 3.20 15.25
CA GLU A 88 8.67 4.12 14.40
C GLU A 88 7.88 5.30 13.85
N ILE A 89 6.53 5.25 13.82
CA ILE A 89 5.71 6.34 13.32
C ILE A 89 5.60 7.41 14.41
N ALA A 90 6.46 8.41 14.36
CA ALA A 90 6.62 9.42 15.40
C ALA A 90 5.54 10.53 15.38
N SER A 91 4.26 10.17 15.27
CA SER A 91 3.14 11.12 15.38
C SER A 91 1.81 10.44 15.74
N ASP A 92 1.15 10.95 16.77
CA ASP A 92 -0.19 10.53 17.20
C ASP A 92 -1.31 11.01 16.28
N GLU A 93 -1.00 11.91 15.33
CA GLU A 93 -1.98 12.46 14.40
C GLU A 93 -2.27 11.55 13.21
N VAL A 94 -1.48 10.48 13.05
CA VAL A 94 -1.74 9.44 12.05
C VAL A 94 -2.95 8.62 12.45
N ASN A 95 -4.02 8.69 11.67
CA ASN A 95 -5.27 8.01 12.04
C ASN A 95 -5.22 6.50 11.79
N LYS A 96 -4.49 6.05 10.76
CA LYS A 96 -4.41 4.63 10.37
C LYS A 96 -3.00 4.28 9.91
N ILE A 97 -2.36 3.32 10.60
CA ILE A 97 -1.07 2.74 10.19
C ILE A 97 -1.33 1.37 9.57
N ILE A 98 -0.94 1.21 8.32
CA ILE A 98 -0.99 -0.03 7.55
C ILE A 98 0.43 -0.56 7.46
N VAL A 99 0.67 -1.73 8.06
CA VAL A 99 1.96 -2.41 8.02
C VAL A 99 1.86 -3.59 7.08
N VAL A 100 2.83 -3.71 6.18
CA VAL A 100 2.86 -4.70 5.09
C VAL A 100 4.18 -5.45 5.14
N LYS A 101 4.21 -6.75 4.80
CA LYS A 101 5.49 -7.50 4.73
C LYS A 101 6.40 -6.98 3.61
N ALA A 102 5.78 -6.70 2.47
CA ALA A 102 6.25 -5.95 1.32
C ALA A 102 5.05 -5.80 0.38
N ILE A 103 4.95 -4.72 -0.38
CA ILE A 103 3.84 -4.55 -1.34
C ILE A 103 3.76 -5.71 -2.35
N GLU A 104 4.89 -6.30 -2.70
CA GLU A 104 4.92 -7.46 -3.59
C GLU A 104 4.17 -8.69 -3.05
N SER A 105 3.98 -8.79 -1.73
CA SER A 105 3.10 -9.83 -1.15
C SER A 105 1.64 -9.64 -1.59
N TRP A 106 1.18 -8.41 -1.82
CA TRP A 106 -0.17 -8.17 -2.34
C TRP A 106 -0.30 -8.61 -3.79
N PHE A 107 0.75 -8.45 -4.60
CA PHE A 107 0.75 -8.95 -5.97
C PHE A 107 0.60 -10.47 -6.01
N LEU A 108 1.29 -11.19 -5.13
CA LEU A 108 1.15 -12.64 -4.99
C LEU A 108 -0.24 -13.06 -4.49
N ALA A 109 -0.85 -12.25 -3.62
CA ALA A 109 -2.18 -12.50 -3.07
C ALA A 109 -3.31 -12.27 -4.08
N ASP A 110 -3.14 -11.37 -5.05
CA ASP A 110 -4.11 -11.18 -6.14
C ASP A 110 -3.93 -12.26 -7.20
N THR A 111 -4.50 -13.44 -6.93
CA THR A 111 -4.48 -14.62 -7.81
C THR A 111 -4.86 -14.27 -9.25
N LYS A 112 -5.85 -13.38 -9.46
CA LYS A 112 -6.30 -13.01 -10.80
C LYS A 112 -5.21 -12.27 -11.57
N ALA A 113 -4.63 -11.24 -10.95
CA ALA A 113 -3.62 -10.41 -11.60
C ALA A 113 -2.31 -11.17 -11.82
N ILE A 114 -1.89 -11.98 -10.86
CA ILE A 114 -0.64 -12.75 -10.99
C ILE A 114 -0.77 -13.90 -12.00
N SER A 115 -1.95 -14.55 -12.09
CA SER A 115 -2.24 -15.54 -13.14
C SER A 115 -2.18 -14.90 -14.52
N SER A 116 -2.80 -13.72 -14.68
CA SER A 116 -2.73 -12.94 -15.92
C SER A 116 -1.28 -12.58 -16.28
N TYR A 117 -0.49 -12.13 -15.30
CA TYR A 117 0.92 -11.81 -15.53
C TYR A 117 1.73 -13.04 -15.98
N PHE A 118 1.55 -14.19 -15.34
CA PHE A 118 2.27 -15.41 -15.68
C PHE A 118 1.70 -16.15 -16.90
N GLU A 119 0.57 -15.69 -17.46
CA GLU A 119 -0.12 -16.34 -18.58
C GLU A 119 -0.48 -17.80 -18.26
N GLN A 120 -0.98 -18.02 -17.04
CA GLN A 120 -1.43 -19.32 -16.56
C GLN A 120 -2.93 -19.27 -16.22
N ASP A 121 -3.62 -20.39 -16.37
CA ASP A 121 -5.04 -20.52 -16.02
C ASP A 121 -5.29 -20.20 -14.54
N SER A 122 -4.37 -20.60 -13.68
CA SER A 122 -4.39 -20.30 -12.25
C SER A 122 -2.99 -20.36 -11.65
N TYR A 123 -2.55 -19.25 -11.07
CA TYR A 123 -1.39 -19.13 -10.21
C TYR A 123 -1.84 -18.68 -8.82
N TYR A 124 -1.68 -19.55 -7.83
CA TYR A 124 -2.06 -19.31 -6.45
C TYR A 124 -0.85 -19.53 -5.53
N HIS A 125 -0.64 -18.64 -4.57
CA HIS A 125 0.42 -18.76 -3.59
C HIS A 125 -0.17 -18.81 -2.18
N ASP A 126 -0.03 -19.95 -1.48
CA ASP A 126 -0.73 -20.20 -0.22
C ASP A 126 -0.46 -19.15 0.87
N LEU A 127 0.78 -18.69 1.00
CA LEU A 127 1.23 -17.81 2.08
C LEU A 127 2.03 -16.60 1.53
N PRO A 128 1.37 -15.63 0.87
CA PRO A 128 2.07 -14.55 0.16
C PRO A 128 2.89 -13.65 1.10
N GLU A 129 2.46 -13.50 2.35
CA GLU A 129 3.13 -12.67 3.36
C GLU A 129 4.19 -13.42 4.16
N SER A 130 4.36 -14.74 3.99
CA SER A 130 5.42 -15.50 4.66
C SER A 130 6.75 -15.47 3.90
N ILE A 131 6.76 -14.94 2.67
CA ILE A 131 7.97 -14.86 1.86
C ILE A 131 8.85 -13.74 2.42
N GLU A 132 10.10 -14.07 2.75
CA GLU A 132 11.04 -13.11 3.34
C GLU A 132 11.31 -11.93 2.40
N LYS A 133 11.56 -12.22 1.11
CA LYS A 133 11.82 -11.23 0.05
C LYS A 133 10.85 -11.46 -1.13
N PRO A 134 9.60 -10.96 -1.05
CA PRO A 134 8.58 -11.27 -2.05
C PRO A 134 8.96 -10.81 -3.47
N PHE A 135 9.67 -9.70 -3.61
CA PHE A 135 10.14 -9.23 -4.92
C PHE A 135 11.17 -10.18 -5.56
N ASP A 136 12.14 -10.68 -4.79
CA ASP A 136 13.14 -11.62 -5.30
C ASP A 136 12.51 -12.99 -5.63
N TYR A 137 11.50 -13.39 -4.86
CA TYR A 137 10.68 -14.55 -5.21
C TYR A 137 10.00 -14.37 -6.57
N LEU A 138 9.28 -13.27 -6.79
CA LEU A 138 8.63 -12.96 -8.06
C LEU A 138 9.61 -12.89 -9.23
N LYS A 139 10.82 -12.35 -9.03
CA LYS A 139 11.89 -12.37 -10.04
C LYS A 139 12.22 -13.79 -10.49
N ARG A 140 12.47 -14.69 -9.53
CA ARG A 140 12.80 -16.09 -9.82
C ARG A 140 11.65 -16.77 -10.57
N GLN A 141 10.42 -16.61 -10.08
CA GLN A 141 9.23 -17.17 -10.72
C GLN A 141 9.04 -16.65 -12.15
N SER A 142 9.26 -15.36 -12.39
CA SER A 142 9.19 -14.80 -13.74
C SER A 142 10.26 -15.35 -14.68
N ILE A 143 11.48 -15.60 -14.19
CA ILE A 143 12.54 -16.24 -14.98
C ILE A 143 12.17 -17.70 -15.27
N GLU A 144 11.66 -18.43 -14.28
CA GLU A 144 11.29 -19.84 -14.43
C GLU A 144 10.14 -20.02 -15.44
N ILE A 145 9.07 -19.23 -15.28
CA ILE A 145 7.81 -19.35 -16.04
C ILE A 145 7.89 -18.62 -17.37
N LYS A 146 8.26 -17.34 -17.37
CA LYS A 146 8.23 -16.47 -18.57
C LYS A 146 9.58 -16.36 -19.29
N LYS A 147 10.65 -16.99 -18.77
CA LYS A 147 12.03 -16.84 -19.27
C LYS A 147 12.50 -15.38 -19.34
N ARG A 148 11.92 -14.52 -18.49
CA ARG A 148 12.21 -13.08 -18.44
C ARG A 148 12.22 -12.60 -16.99
N GLY A 149 13.24 -11.86 -16.60
CA GLY A 149 13.34 -11.29 -15.26
C GLY A 149 12.52 -10.00 -15.06
N ILE A 150 12.31 -9.66 -13.79
CA ILE A 150 11.78 -8.38 -13.34
C ILE A 150 12.95 -7.57 -12.78
N SER A 151 13.19 -6.36 -13.28
CA SER A 151 14.37 -5.56 -12.87
C SER A 151 14.05 -4.54 -11.78
N ASP A 152 12.86 -3.94 -11.80
CA ASP A 152 12.51 -2.77 -10.97
C ASP A 152 11.10 -2.90 -10.39
N LYS A 153 10.96 -2.60 -9.08
CA LYS A 153 9.69 -2.73 -8.33
C LYS A 153 8.60 -1.80 -8.89
N LEU A 154 8.95 -0.56 -9.24
CA LEU A 154 8.01 0.45 -9.72
C LEU A 154 7.49 0.13 -11.13
N ILE A 155 8.37 -0.37 -12.01
CA ILE A 155 7.99 -0.88 -13.33
C ILE A 155 7.07 -2.08 -13.16
N PHE A 156 7.44 -3.02 -12.28
CA PHE A 156 6.64 -4.22 -12.04
C PHE A 156 5.24 -3.92 -11.49
N ALA A 157 5.11 -2.99 -10.53
CA ALA A 157 3.81 -2.53 -10.06
C ALA A 157 2.93 -1.99 -11.20
N GLY A 158 3.53 -1.27 -12.15
CA GLY A 158 2.82 -0.82 -13.34
C GLY A 158 2.35 -1.97 -14.24
N ILE A 159 3.13 -3.05 -14.35
CA ILE A 159 2.75 -4.26 -15.08
C ILE A 159 1.60 -4.97 -14.36
N MET A 160 1.68 -5.13 -13.03
CA MET A 160 0.63 -5.76 -12.24
C MET A 160 -0.70 -5.00 -12.34
N LEU A 161 -0.66 -3.67 -12.26
CA LEU A 161 -1.85 -2.83 -12.46
C LEU A 161 -2.47 -3.03 -13.85
N LYS A 162 -1.65 -3.13 -14.90
CA LYS A 162 -2.13 -3.46 -16.27
C LYS A 162 -2.74 -4.86 -16.37
N ASN A 163 -2.29 -5.79 -15.53
CA ASN A 163 -2.86 -7.13 -15.40
C ASN A 163 -4.07 -7.19 -14.45
N GLY A 164 -4.59 -6.04 -14.02
CA GLY A 164 -5.81 -5.95 -13.21
C GLY A 164 -5.59 -6.13 -11.71
N PHE A 165 -4.36 -5.94 -11.22
CA PHE A 165 -4.07 -5.95 -9.79
C PHE A 165 -4.95 -4.95 -9.04
N SER A 166 -5.62 -5.41 -7.97
CA SER A 166 -6.36 -4.58 -7.03
C SER A 166 -6.10 -5.02 -5.60
N ILE A 167 -6.11 -4.06 -4.66
CA ILE A 167 -5.93 -4.36 -3.24
C ILE A 167 -7.11 -5.20 -2.73
N GLU A 168 -8.29 -5.00 -3.31
CA GLU A 168 -9.52 -5.74 -3.02
C GLU A 168 -9.40 -7.23 -3.33
N ASN A 169 -8.79 -7.59 -4.45
CA ASN A 169 -8.57 -9.00 -4.77
C ASN A 169 -7.51 -9.60 -3.85
N ALA A 170 -6.42 -8.88 -3.59
CA ALA A 170 -5.43 -9.31 -2.60
C ALA A 170 -6.07 -9.52 -1.21
N ALA A 171 -7.00 -8.65 -0.80
CA ALA A 171 -7.73 -8.75 0.47
C ALA A 171 -8.71 -9.94 0.52
N LYS A 172 -9.13 -10.51 -0.62
CA LYS A 172 -9.93 -11.75 -0.63
C LYS A 172 -9.08 -12.98 -0.32
N HIS A 173 -7.76 -12.91 -0.48
CA HIS A 173 -6.86 -14.03 -0.22
C HIS A 173 -6.88 -14.41 1.27
N SER A 174 -7.11 -15.69 1.58
CA SER A 174 -7.25 -16.18 2.97
C SER A 174 -6.08 -15.77 3.88
N ASN A 175 -4.86 -15.83 3.33
CA ASN A 175 -3.61 -15.58 4.05
C ASN A 175 -2.90 -14.26 3.72
N CYS A 176 -3.61 -13.24 3.23
CA CYS A 176 -3.06 -11.87 3.09
C CYS A 176 -3.73 -10.93 4.10
N GLN A 177 -3.18 -10.86 5.30
CA GLN A 177 -3.79 -10.12 6.41
C GLN A 177 -3.60 -8.62 6.28
N SER A 178 -2.49 -8.16 5.71
CA SER A 178 -2.22 -6.73 5.57
C SER A 178 -3.16 -6.06 4.55
N ALA A 179 -3.45 -6.71 3.41
CA ALA A 179 -4.42 -6.21 2.43
C ALA A 179 -5.85 -6.19 3.03
N LYS A 180 -6.24 -7.27 3.73
CA LYS A 180 -7.51 -7.32 4.47
C LYS A 180 -7.64 -6.20 5.48
N TYR A 181 -6.60 -6.00 6.27
CA TYR A 181 -6.57 -4.97 7.28
C TYR A 181 -6.67 -3.59 6.64
N PHE A 182 -5.98 -3.34 5.52
CA PHE A 182 -6.07 -2.08 4.80
C PHE A 182 -7.50 -1.80 4.31
N ILE A 183 -8.12 -2.74 3.59
CA ILE A 183 -9.51 -2.61 3.12
C ILE A 183 -10.46 -2.36 4.30
N LYS A 184 -10.33 -3.14 5.38
CA LYS A 184 -11.14 -2.96 6.60
C LYS A 184 -10.98 -1.57 7.21
N LYS A 185 -9.77 -0.99 7.21
CA LYS A 185 -9.55 0.37 7.74
C LYS A 185 -10.13 1.45 6.84
N LEU A 186 -10.03 1.31 5.52
CA LEU A 186 -10.70 2.21 4.57
C LEU A 186 -12.21 2.16 4.72
N GLU A 187 -12.79 0.97 4.81
CA GLU A 187 -14.25 0.81 4.95
C GLU A 187 -14.78 1.24 6.32
N SER A 188 -13.90 1.36 7.32
CA SER A 188 -14.27 1.88 8.65
C SER A 188 -14.37 3.41 8.70
N LEU A 189 -14.00 4.11 7.63
CA LEU A 189 -14.00 5.57 7.62
C LEU A 189 -15.42 6.13 7.65
N LYS A 190 -15.60 7.15 8.50
CA LYS A 190 -16.81 7.96 8.59
C LYS A 190 -16.41 9.43 8.48
N PRO A 191 -17.26 10.33 7.95
CA PRO A 191 -16.98 11.76 8.03
C PRO A 191 -16.66 12.16 9.47
N LEU A 192 -15.61 12.96 9.68
CA LEU A 192 -15.36 13.49 11.01
C LEU A 192 -16.47 14.50 11.33
N THR A 193 -17.21 14.26 12.42
CA THR A 193 -18.14 15.27 12.93
C THR A 193 -17.33 16.49 13.35
N PRO A 194 -17.71 17.72 12.96
CA PRO A 194 -17.04 18.92 13.41
C PRO A 194 -16.98 18.92 14.93
N LYS A 195 -15.78 19.10 15.51
CA LYS A 195 -15.69 19.41 16.94
C LYS A 195 -16.43 20.73 17.12
N GLY A 196 -17.56 20.71 17.83
CA GLY A 196 -18.30 21.92 18.17
C GLY A 196 -17.36 22.93 18.80
N GLY A 197 -17.40 24.16 18.28
CA GLY A 197 -16.66 25.29 18.81
C GLY A 197 -17.22 25.81 20.12
#